data_AF-A0A372GHZ8-F1
#
_entry.id   AF-A0A372GHZ8-F1
#
_cell.length_a   1.000
_cell.length_b   1.000
_cell.length_c   1.000
_cell.angle_alpha   90.00
_cell.angle_beta   90.00
_cell.angle_gamma   90.00
#
_symmetry.space_group_name_H-M   'P 1'
#
loop_
_entity.id
_entity.type
_entity.pdbx_description
1 polymer ?
#
loop_
_entity_poly.entity_id
_entity_poly.type
_entity_poly.pdbx_seq_one_letter_code
_entity_poly.pdbx_strand_id
1 'polypeptide(L)' 'MTDPQDHPVAPYCDRCGEPTATSDHTTCRAARELEPPRYCPHCRRRMIVQVSPLAWTAHCTCSFNLDQGCSPGGSQPCS' A
#
# COMPACT_ATOMS: atom_id res chain seq x y z
N MET A 1 13.59 -25.19 -5.73
CA MET A 1 12.73 -24.51 -6.72
C MET A 1 11.82 -23.58 -5.94
N THR A 2 12.42 -22.52 -5.38
CA THR A 2 11.72 -21.50 -4.59
C THR A 2 11.89 -20.22 -5.40
N ASP A 3 10.77 -19.67 -5.84
CA ASP A 3 10.72 -18.51 -6.71
C ASP A 3 11.33 -17.27 -6.00
N PRO A 4 12.17 -16.43 -6.65
CA PRO A 4 12.81 -15.27 -6.02
C PRO A 4 11.89 -14.05 -5.78
N GLN A 5 10.56 -14.18 -5.89
CA GLN A 5 9.64 -13.05 -5.85
C GLN A 5 8.57 -13.18 -4.75
N ASP A 6 8.91 -13.69 -3.56
CA ASP A 6 8.05 -13.51 -2.38
C ASP A 6 8.16 -12.06 -1.88
N HIS A 7 7.55 -11.14 -2.65
CA HIS A 7 7.23 -9.82 -2.15
C HIS A 7 6.23 -10.04 -1.02
N PRO A 8 6.49 -9.57 0.22
CA PRO A 8 5.60 -9.82 1.34
C PRO A 8 4.20 -9.38 0.93
N VAL A 9 3.27 -10.33 0.88
CA VAL A 9 1.88 -10.06 0.54
C VAL A 9 1.40 -8.99 1.50
N ALA A 10 1.17 -7.79 0.97
CA ALA A 10 0.67 -6.67 1.73
C ALA A 10 -0.53 -7.15 2.58
N PRO A 11 -0.55 -6.95 3.91
CA PRO A 11 -1.63 -7.46 4.75
C PRO A 11 -2.98 -6.81 4.41
N TYR A 12 -2.98 -5.63 3.78
CA TYR A 12 -4.18 -4.90 3.38
C TYR A 12 -4.15 -4.50 1.91
N CYS A 13 -5.32 -4.50 1.28
CA CYS A 13 -5.51 -3.96 -0.06
C CYS A 13 -5.40 -2.43 -0.04
N ASP A 14 -4.53 -1.88 -0.87
CA ASP A 14 -4.28 -0.44 -1.00
C ASP A 14 -5.44 0.33 -1.68
N ARG A 15 -6.39 -0.37 -2.30
CA ARG A 15 -7.60 0.19 -2.91
C ARG A 15 -8.76 0.28 -1.91
N CYS A 16 -9.17 -0.85 -1.32
CA CYS A 16 -10.37 -0.93 -0.46
C CYS A 16 -10.06 -0.92 1.04
N GLY A 17 -8.81 -1.22 1.44
CA GLY A 17 -8.40 -1.29 2.84
C GLY A 17 -8.82 -2.56 3.57
N GLU A 18 -9.35 -3.57 2.88
CA GLU A 18 -9.65 -4.88 3.46
C GLU A 18 -8.38 -5.75 3.53
N PRO A 19 -8.33 -6.72 4.46
CA PRO A 19 -7.26 -7.70 4.49
C PRO A 19 -7.14 -8.46 3.16
N THR A 20 -5.93 -8.68 2.69
CA THR A 20 -5.69 -9.45 1.45
C THR A 20 -6.07 -10.92 1.59
N ALA A 21 -6.12 -11.43 2.83
CA ALA A 21 -6.54 -12.80 3.12
C ALA A 21 -8.05 -13.04 3.01
N THR A 22 -8.89 -12.00 3.01
CA THR A 22 -10.36 -12.15 3.08
C THR A 22 -11.06 -12.07 1.73
N SER A 23 -10.40 -11.57 0.68
CA SER A 23 -10.99 -11.37 -0.65
C SER A 23 -9.92 -11.47 -1.75
N ASP A 24 -10.32 -11.82 -2.97
CA ASP A 24 -9.40 -12.05 -4.09
C ASP A 24 -8.77 -10.74 -4.62
N HIS A 25 -9.45 -9.61 -4.42
CA HIS A 25 -9.01 -8.25 -4.80
C HIS A 25 -8.67 -8.09 -6.29
N THR A 26 -9.23 -8.91 -7.17
CA THR A 26 -8.91 -8.89 -8.62
C THR A 26 -9.34 -7.57 -9.26
N THR A 27 -10.57 -7.13 -8.99
CA THR A 27 -11.08 -5.82 -9.44
C THR A 27 -10.33 -4.65 -8.81
N CYS A 28 -9.88 -4.79 -7.57
CA CYS A 28 -9.06 -3.78 -6.90
C CYS A 28 -7.73 -3.62 -7.63
N ARG A 29 -7.04 -4.72 -8.00
CA ARG A 29 -5.79 -4.67 -8.77
C ARG A 29 -5.97 -3.99 -10.13
N ALA A 30 -7.00 -4.37 -10.88
CA ALA A 30 -7.29 -3.74 -12.18
C ALA A 30 -7.53 -2.21 -12.05
N ALA A 31 -8.26 -1.78 -11.02
CA ALA A 31 -8.48 -0.35 -10.78
C ALA A 31 -7.19 0.40 -10.40
N ARG A 32 -6.23 -0.26 -9.75
CA ARG A 32 -4.97 0.36 -9.28
C ARG A 32 -4.00 0.72 -10.40
N GLU A 33 -4.23 0.21 -11.61
CA GLU A 33 -3.53 0.65 -12.82
C GLU A 33 -3.94 2.07 -13.23
N LEU A 34 -5.17 2.48 -12.90
CA LEU A 34 -5.77 3.75 -13.33
C LEU A 34 -6.11 4.70 -12.17
N GLU A 35 -6.09 4.22 -10.93
CA GLU A 35 -6.38 4.99 -9.72
C GLU A 35 -5.22 4.95 -8.71
N PRO A 36 -4.94 6.06 -8.01
CA PRO A 36 -3.88 6.11 -7.02
C PRO A 36 -4.21 5.28 -5.77
N PRO A 37 -3.19 4.93 -4.95
CA PRO A 37 -3.41 4.16 -3.73
C PRO A 37 -4.21 4.99 -2.75
N ARG A 38 -5.23 4.39 -2.14
CA ARG A 38 -6.07 5.07 -1.15
C ARG A 38 -5.65 4.72 0.27
N TYR A 39 -5.18 3.51 0.49
CA TYR A 39 -4.81 2.96 1.79
C TYR A 39 -3.38 2.44 1.80
N CYS A 40 -2.72 2.57 2.95
CA CYS A 40 -1.42 1.97 3.17
C CYS A 40 -1.55 0.44 3.24
N PRO A 41 -0.81 -0.32 2.42
CA PRO A 41 -0.85 -1.79 2.41
C PRO A 41 -0.40 -2.42 3.73
N HIS A 42 0.30 -1.66 4.59
CA HIS A 42 0.84 -2.14 5.85
C HIS A 42 -0.02 -1.81 7.07
N CYS A 43 -0.56 -0.59 7.13
CA CYS A 43 -1.21 -0.07 8.35
C CYS A 43 -2.67 0.34 8.14
N ARG A 44 -3.23 0.12 6.93
CA ARG A 44 -4.62 0.37 6.53
C ARG A 44 -5.07 1.84 6.61
N ARG A 45 -4.20 2.77 6.99
CA ARG A 45 -4.53 4.21 7.05
C ARG A 45 -4.60 4.82 5.66
N ARG A 46 -5.42 5.85 5.51
CA ARG A 46 -5.55 6.57 4.23
C ARG A 46 -4.25 7.30 3.92
N MET A 47 -3.78 7.16 2.68
CA MET A 47 -2.58 7.84 2.20
C MET A 47 -2.95 9.25 1.71
N ILE A 48 -2.01 10.17 1.82
CA ILE A 48 -2.08 11.45 1.11
C ILE A 48 -1.54 11.20 -0.29
N VAL A 49 -2.39 11.43 -1.29
CA VAL A 49 -2.02 11.31 -2.70
C VAL A 49 -1.82 12.71 -3.26
N GLN A 50 -0.65 12.93 -3.85
CA GLN A 50 -0.38 14.11 -4.66
C GLN A 50 -0.40 13.70 -6.13
N VAL A 51 -1.31 14.29 -6.89
CA VAL A 51 -1.45 14.04 -8.34
C VAL A 51 -0.69 15.11 -9.10
N SER A 52 0.10 14.69 -10.08
CA SER A 52 0.81 15.54 -11.03
C SER A 52 0.45 15.14 -12.46
N PRO A 53 0.70 15.98 -13.48
CA PRO A 53 0.32 15.66 -14.87
C PRO A 53 0.97 14.39 -15.43
N LEU A 54 2.10 13.95 -14.88
CA LEU A 54 2.88 12.81 -15.39
C LEU A 54 2.80 11.58 -14.46
N ALA A 55 2.39 11.74 -13.20
CA ALA A 55 2.42 10.70 -12.19
C ALA A 55 1.64 11.10 -10.93
N TRP A 56 1.55 10.18 -9.98
CA TRP A 56 1.14 10.46 -8.61
C TRP A 56 2.20 10.02 -7.61
N THR A 57 2.23 10.64 -6.46
CA THR A 57 2.96 10.15 -5.28
C THR A 57 1.97 9.92 -4.15
N ALA A 58 2.24 8.91 -3.33
CA ALA A 58 1.39 8.57 -2.19
C ALA A 58 2.24 8.40 -0.94
N HIS A 59 1.82 9.04 0.15
CA HIS A 59 2.53 9.00 1.42
C HIS A 59 1.61 8.55 2.54
N CYS A 60 2.12 7.66 3.39
CA CYS A 60 1.41 7.22 4.58
C CYS A 60 1.28 8.39 5.57
N THR A 61 0.09 8.56 6.15
CA THR A 61 -0.24 9.65 7.10
C THR A 61 0.13 9.33 8.55
N CYS A 62 0.67 8.13 8.79
CA CYS A 62 1.05 7.68 10.12
C CYS A 62 2.19 8.53 10.68
N SER A 63 1.89 9.40 11.65
CA SER A 63 2.88 9.93 12.59
C SER A 63 3.29 8.83 13.56
N PHE A 64 4.59 8.54 13.60
CA PHE A 64 5.23 7.49 14.40
C PHE A 64 4.63 7.33 15.81
N ASN A 65 4.10 6.15 16.12
CA ASN A 65 3.75 5.75 17.48
C ASN A 65 4.30 4.34 17.71
N LEU A 66 5.17 4.22 18.71
CA LEU A 66 6.05 3.06 18.95
C LEU A 66 5.36 1.73 19.25
N ASP A 67 4.04 1.71 19.47
CA ASP A 67 3.30 0.51 19.89
C ASP A 67 2.51 -0.19 18.76
N GLN A 68 2.38 0.41 17.58
CA GLN A 68 1.52 -0.13 16.50
C GLN A 68 2.23 -0.42 15.17
N GLY A 69 3.56 -0.37 15.15
CA GLY A 69 4.39 -0.80 14.03
C GLY A 69 4.47 0.19 12.86
N CYS A 70 5.67 0.76 12.65
CA CYS A 70 6.09 1.32 11.38
C CYS A 70 7.62 1.17 11.23
N SER A 71 8.05 0.19 10.44
CA SER A 71 9.34 0.16 9.72
C SER A 71 9.26 -0.91 8.62
N PRO A 72 9.76 -0.60 7.42
CA PRO A 72 11.07 -1.13 7.06
C PRO A 72 12.05 0.04 7.04
N GLY A 73 13.17 -0.10 7.75
CA GLY A 73 14.20 0.93 7.78
C GLY A 73 14.69 1.23 6.37
N GLY A 74 14.30 2.38 5.83
CA GLY A 74 14.72 2.85 4.53
C GLY A 74 13.82 3.99 4.09
N SER A 75 14.40 5.13 3.76
CA SER A 75 13.74 6.35 3.31
C SER A 75 13.03 6.22 1.95
N GLN A 76 12.58 5.02 1.56
CA GLN A 76 11.93 4.76 0.28
C GLN A 76 10.43 5.08 0.39
N PRO A 77 9.91 5.99 -0.47
CA PRO A 77 8.47 6.16 -0.59
C PRO A 77 7.85 4.85 -1.12
N CYS A 78 6.70 4.45 -0.55
CA CYS A 78 5.87 3.39 -1.09
C CYS A 78 5.46 3.78 -2.52
N SER A 79 6.20 3.26 -3.50
CA SER A 79 5.91 3.39 -4.94
C SER A 79 5.18 2.16 -5.41
#